data_AF-A0A957ZKB1-F1
#
_entry.id   AF-A0A957ZKB1-F1
#
_cell.length_a   1.000
_cell.length_b   1.000
_cell.length_c   1.000
_cell.angle_alpha   90.00
_cell.angle_beta   90.00
_cell.angle_gamma   90.00
#
_symmetry.space_group_name_H-M   'P 1'
#
loop_
_entity.id
_entity.type
_entity.pdbx_description
1 polymer ?
#
loop_
_entity_poly.entity_id
_entity_poly.type
_entity_poly.pdbx_seq_one_letter_code
_entity_poly.pdbx_strand_id
1 'polypeptide(L)'
;IEPIAPIDQTPEAADTAAAPVADADESALVERARTEPDAFGQLYERYVDRVYSYIYHRVGNVQDAEDLTARTFYRALEKLDTYE
;
A
#
# COMPACT_ATOMS: atom_id res chain seq x y z
N ILE A 1 0.13 -12.66 23.77
CA ILE A 1 -0.21 -11.79 22.63
C ILE A 1 0.06 -10.39 23.12
N GLU A 2 1.16 -9.79 22.67
CA GLU A 2 1.48 -8.42 23.08
C GLU A 2 0.44 -7.45 22.49
N PRO A 3 -0.01 -6.45 23.25
CA PRO A 3 -0.91 -5.44 22.72
C PRO A 3 -0.14 -4.60 21.71
N ILE A 4 -0.62 -4.61 20.46
CA ILE A 4 -0.18 -3.66 19.44
C ILE A 4 -0.53 -2.27 20.00
N ALA A 5 0.49 -1.45 20.27
CA ALA A 5 0.31 -0.15 20.88
C ALA A 5 -0.72 0.68 20.08
N PRO A 6 -1.53 1.53 20.74
CA PRO A 6 -2.41 2.42 20.00
C PRO A 6 -1.55 3.27 19.08
N ILE A 7 -1.80 3.16 17.78
CA ILE A 7 -1.32 4.12 16.80
C ILE A 7 -1.96 5.47 17.15
N ASP A 8 -1.36 6.19 18.10
CA ASP A 8 -1.54 7.63 18.29
C ASP A 8 -0.88 8.34 17.10
N GLN A 9 -1.43 8.07 15.92
CA GLN A 9 -1.20 8.84 14.71
C GLN A 9 -2.37 9.80 14.64
N THR A 10 -2.27 10.88 15.40
CA THR A 10 -2.93 12.12 15.00
C THR A 10 -2.58 12.33 13.52
N PRO A 11 -3.55 12.45 12.61
CA PRO A 11 -3.28 12.68 11.20
C PRO A 11 -2.87 14.15 11.08
N GLU A 12 -1.63 14.45 11.47
CA GLU A 12 -1.03 15.73 11.16
C GLU A 12 -0.78 15.72 9.65
N ALA A 13 -1.70 16.36 8.94
CA ALA A 13 -1.47 17.09 7.71
C ALA A 13 -0.26 16.61 6.87
N ALA A 14 -0.48 15.61 6.03
CA ALA A 14 0.31 15.40 4.83
C ALA A 14 -0.61 15.35 3.60
N ASP A 15 -1.45 16.36 3.48
CA ASP A 15 -1.72 16.93 2.17
C ASP A 15 -0.43 17.66 1.74
N THR A 16 0.15 17.22 0.63
CA THR A 16 1.34 17.74 -0.08
C THR A 16 2.55 16.80 -0.07
N ALA A 17 2.93 16.41 -1.30
CA ALA A 17 4.18 15.76 -1.70
C ALA A 17 4.25 14.22 -1.57
N ALA A 18 3.32 13.52 -2.23
CA ALA A 18 3.84 12.57 -3.21
C ALA A 18 4.52 13.43 -4.29
N ALA A 19 5.82 13.66 -4.16
CA ALA A 19 6.61 14.14 -5.28
C ALA A 19 6.25 13.28 -6.51
N PRO A 20 6.20 13.84 -7.72
CA PRO A 20 6.03 13.05 -8.91
C PRO A 20 7.28 12.19 -9.03
N VAL A 21 7.24 10.97 -8.46
CA VAL A 21 8.02 9.88 -9.02
C VAL A 21 7.59 9.90 -10.48
N ALA A 22 8.51 10.23 -11.38
CA ALA A 22 8.17 10.36 -12.78
C ALA A 22 7.38 9.11 -13.16
N ASP A 23 6.25 9.24 -13.85
CA ASP A 23 5.38 8.10 -14.18
C ASP A 23 6.16 6.94 -14.84
N ALA A 24 7.31 7.27 -15.44
CA ALA A 24 8.31 6.35 -15.96
C ALA A 24 9.00 5.44 -14.91
N ASP A 25 9.37 5.96 -13.72
CA ASP A 25 10.01 5.19 -12.64
C ASP A 25 9.02 4.22 -11.99
N GLU A 26 7.76 4.63 -11.84
CA GLU A 26 6.69 3.77 -11.32
C GLU A 26 6.36 2.65 -12.30
N SER A 27 6.20 2.96 -13.59
CA SER A 27 5.96 1.96 -14.63
C SER A 27 7.10 0.93 -14.70
N ALA A 28 8.35 1.38 -14.66
CA ALA A 28 9.51 0.49 -14.62
C ALA A 28 9.54 -0.40 -13.35
N LEU A 29 9.13 0.15 -12.20
CA LEU A 29 9.04 -0.61 -10.96
C LEU A 29 7.92 -1.67 -11.01
N VAL A 30 6.79 -1.36 -11.65
CA VAL A 30 5.70 -2.31 -11.88
C VAL A 30 6.14 -3.46 -12.80
N GLU A 31 6.86 -3.16 -13.89
CA GLU A 31 7.41 -4.18 -14.78
C GLU A 31 8.39 -5.11 -14.05
N ARG A 32 9.28 -4.54 -13.24
CA ARG A 32 10.23 -5.32 -12.42
C ARG A 32 9.53 -6.17 -11.37
N ALA A 33 8.48 -5.63 -10.75
CA ALA A 33 7.71 -6.33 -9.72
C ALA A 33 7.04 -7.62 -10.22
N ARG A 34 6.93 -7.82 -11.56
CA ARG A 34 6.43 -9.08 -12.14
C ARG A 34 7.36 -10.26 -11.88
N THR A 35 8.66 -10.03 -11.74
CA THR A 35 9.67 -11.09 -11.55
C THR A 35 10.55 -10.88 -10.32
N GLU A 36 10.60 -9.66 -9.78
CA GLU A 36 11.39 -9.27 -8.61
C GLU A 36 10.48 -8.96 -7.41
N PRO A 37 10.42 -9.85 -6.39
CA PRO A 37 9.62 -9.62 -5.18
C PRO A 37 10.01 -8.32 -4.45
N ASP A 38 11.28 -7.95 -4.48
CA ASP A 38 11.78 -6.71 -3.86
C ASP A 38 11.25 -5.44 -4.56
N ALA A 39 10.95 -5.50 -5.86
CA ALA A 39 10.34 -4.39 -6.57
C ALA A 39 8.85 -4.23 -6.19
N PHE A 40 8.13 -5.33 -5.96
CA PHE A 40 6.79 -5.28 -5.39
C PHE A 40 6.80 -4.74 -3.95
N GLY A 41 7.81 -5.11 -3.16
CA GLY A 41 8.01 -4.56 -1.81
C GLY A 41 8.08 -3.03 -1.80
N GLN A 42 8.80 -2.43 -2.74
CA GLN A 42 8.88 -0.97 -2.88
C GLN A 42 7.54 -0.33 -3.27
N LEU A 43 6.74 -0.99 -4.11
CA LEU A 43 5.37 -0.55 -4.41
C LEU A 43 4.50 -0.64 -3.15
N TYR A 44 4.61 -1.72 -2.39
CA TYR A 44 3.89 -1.90 -1.13
C TYR A 44 4.21 -0.77 -0.15
N GLU A 45 5.48 -0.50 0.14
CA GLU A 45 5.91 0.57 1.04
C GLU A 45 5.41 1.95 0.59
N ARG A 46 5.31 2.18 -0.71
CA ARG A 46 4.82 3.46 -1.27
C ARG A 46 3.31 3.65 -1.12
N TYR A 47 2.51 2.58 -1.19
CA TYR A 47 1.04 2.70 -1.23
C TYR A 47 0.33 2.20 0.03
N VAL A 48 0.99 1.43 0.89
CA VAL A 48 0.34 0.78 2.04
C VAL A 48 -0.37 1.79 2.93
N ASP A 49 0.30 2.88 3.30
CA ASP A 49 -0.29 3.92 4.17
C ASP A 49 -1.50 4.57 3.52
N ARG A 50 -1.41 4.91 2.22
CA ARG A 50 -2.52 5.55 1.49
C ARG A 50 -3.73 4.62 1.36
N VAL A 51 -3.50 3.35 1.02
CA VAL A 51 -4.56 2.34 0.86
C VAL A 51 -5.19 2.06 2.22
N TYR A 52 -4.38 1.88 3.26
CA TYR A 52 -4.85 1.65 4.62
C TYR A 52 -5.68 2.83 5.13
N SER A 53 -5.18 4.06 5.04
CA SER A 53 -5.93 5.25 5.46
C SER A 53 -7.25 5.38 4.73
N TYR A 54 -7.27 5.20 3.41
CA TYR A 54 -8.50 5.25 2.63
C TYR A 54 -9.53 4.21 3.10
N ILE A 55 -9.09 2.97 3.31
CA ILE A 55 -9.96 1.88 3.77
C ILE A 55 -10.44 2.15 5.19
N TYR A 56 -9.53 2.52 6.10
CA TYR A 56 -9.84 2.82 7.50
C TYR A 56 -10.87 3.94 7.63
N HIS A 57 -10.70 5.04 6.89
CA HIS A 57 -11.68 6.13 6.86
C HIS A 57 -13.06 5.69 6.34
N ARG A 58 -13.13 4.60 5.59
CA ARG A 58 -14.37 4.07 5.04
C ARG A 58 -15.07 3.07 5.95
N VAL A 59 -14.33 2.20 6.64
CA VAL A 59 -14.90 1.13 7.46
C VAL A 59 -14.92 1.47 8.96
N GLY A 60 -14.06 2.39 9.42
CA GLY A 60 -13.98 2.83 10.81
C GLY A 60 -13.51 1.74 11.79
N ASN A 61 -13.00 0.62 11.29
CA ASN A 61 -12.56 -0.53 12.07
C ASN A 61 -11.14 -0.93 11.65
N VAL A 62 -10.25 -1.10 12.63
CA VAL A 62 -8.84 -1.43 12.41
C VAL A 62 -8.69 -2.82 11.77
N GLN A 63 -9.39 -3.83 12.28
CA GLN A 63 -9.28 -5.21 11.79
C GLN A 63 -9.79 -5.35 10.36
N ASP A 64 -10.92 -4.71 10.05
CA ASP A 64 -11.44 -4.70 8.67
C ASP A 64 -10.49 -3.95 7.74
N ALA A 65 -9.89 -2.85 8.21
CA ALA A 65 -8.93 -2.09 7.41
C ALA A 65 -7.66 -2.89 7.11
N GLU A 66 -7.13 -3.61 8.09
CA GLU A 66 -5.97 -4.50 7.92
C GLU A 66 -6.27 -5.63 6.92
N ASP A 67 -7.40 -6.34 7.09
CA ASP A 67 -7.78 -7.44 6.17
C ASP A 67 -7.96 -6.94 4.73
N LEU A 68 -8.70 -5.84 4.55
CA LEU A 68 -8.96 -5.27 3.23
C LEU A 68 -7.68 -4.75 2.56
N THR A 69 -6.76 -4.16 3.33
CA THR A 69 -5.46 -3.73 2.83
C THR A 69 -4.65 -4.93 2.36
N ALA A 70 -4.51 -5.96 3.21
CA ALA A 70 -3.80 -7.19 2.86
C ALA A 70 -4.38 -7.85 1.60
N ARG A 71 -5.72 -7.97 1.51
CA ARG A 71 -6.40 -8.52 0.33
C ARG A 71 -6.20 -7.70 -0.93
N THR A 72 -6.09 -6.38 -0.81
CA THR A 72 -5.83 -5.50 -1.95
C THR A 72 -4.45 -5.77 -2.54
N PHE A 73 -3.41 -5.77 -1.70
CA PHE A 73 -2.04 -6.05 -2.15
C PHE A 73 -1.85 -7.51 -2.57
N TYR A 74 -2.49 -8.47 -1.90
CA TYR A 74 -2.47 -9.87 -2.32
C TYR A 74 -3.06 -10.04 -3.73
N ARG A 75 -4.20 -9.41 -4.03
CA ARG A 75 -4.79 -9.42 -5.37
C ARG A 75 -3.91 -8.72 -6.40
N ALA A 76 -3.26 -7.62 -6.02
CA ALA A 76 -2.31 -6.94 -6.89
C ALA A 76 -1.14 -7.87 -7.24
N LEU A 77 -0.59 -8.59 -6.25
CA LEU A 77 0.49 -9.55 -6.45
C LEU A 77 0.06 -10.73 -7.34
N GLU A 78 -1.12 -11.33 -7.09
CA GLU A 78 -1.66 -12.41 -7.94
C GLU A 78 -1.87 -11.95 -9.39
N LYS A 79 -2.32 -10.71 -9.57
CA LYS A 79 -2.56 -10.15 -10.90
C LYS A 79 -1.31 -9.66 -11.59
N LEU A 80 -0.25 -9.34 -10.85
CA LEU A 80 1.01 -8.89 -11.44
C LEU A 80 1.64 -9.95 -12.35
N ASP A 81 1.48 -11.23 -12.00
CA ASP A 81 1.93 -12.36 -12.81
C ASP A 81 1.07 -12.57 -14.08
N THR A 82 -0.18 -12.06 -14.08
CA THR A 82 -1.18 -12.27 -15.15
C THR A 82 -1.53 -10.99 -15.93
N TYR A 83 -0.89 -9.85 -15.66
CA TYR A 83 -1.20 -8.58 -16.34
C TYR A 83 -0.54 -8.55 -17.72
N GLU A 84 -1.32 -8.66 -18.80
CA GLU A 84 -0.87 -8.45 -20.19
C GLU A 84 -0.85 -6.96 -20.56
#